data_AF-A0A7V7DP16-F1
#
_entry.id   AF-A0A7V7DP16-F1
#
_cell.length_a   1.000
_cell.length_b   1.000
_cell.length_c   1.000
_cell.angle_alpha   90.00
_cell.angle_beta   90.00
_cell.angle_gamma   90.00
#
_symmetry.space_group_name_H-M   'P 1'
#
loop_
_entity.id
_entity.type
_entity.pdbx_description
1 polymer ?
#
loop_
_entity_poly.entity_id
_entity_poly.type
_entity_poly.pdbx_seq_one_letter_code
_entity_poly.pdbx_strand_id
1 'polypeptide(L)'
;MLQRMNQLAECGNPEGNSLESRKKSLSELSKGLAHPVRVEIVRMLENKPAGQRCVCGDIVNAFPLAQSSVSQHLKILKETG
;
A
#
# COMPACT_ATOMS: atom_id res chain seq x y z
N MET A 1 -31.45 -10.27 -10.96
CA MET A 1 -30.24 -10.54 -11.77
C MET A 1 -30.24 -9.53 -12.91
N LEU A 2 -29.78 -8.28 -12.80
CA LEU A 2 -28.77 -7.62 -11.96
C LEU A 2 -29.36 -6.31 -11.39
N GLN A 3 -29.24 -6.10 -10.07
CA GLN A 3 -29.18 -4.76 -9.48
C GLN A 3 -27.70 -4.36 -9.36
N ARG A 4 -27.41 -3.06 -9.43
CA ARG A 4 -26.12 -2.39 -9.13
C ARG A 4 -25.05 -2.37 -10.22
N MET A 5 -25.24 -1.51 -11.22
CA MET A 5 -24.13 -0.98 -12.03
C MET A 5 -24.18 0.55 -12.19
N ASN A 6 -24.68 1.28 -11.18
CA ASN A 6 -24.60 2.74 -11.19
C ASN A 6 -24.18 3.30 -9.83
N GLN A 7 -22.93 3.04 -9.46
CA GLN A 7 -22.24 3.77 -8.41
C GLN A 7 -20.73 3.74 -8.67
N LEU A 8 -20.32 4.32 -9.80
CA LEU A 8 -18.94 4.78 -9.92
C LEU A 8 -18.84 6.10 -9.15
N ALA A 9 -18.27 5.96 -7.96
CA ALA A 9 -17.64 6.98 -7.15
C ALA A 9 -17.81 8.44 -7.61
N GLU A 10 -18.62 9.19 -6.86
CA GLU A 10 -18.41 10.63 -6.73
C GLU A 10 -17.01 10.83 -6.13
N CYS A 11 -15.99 10.95 -6.98
CA CYS A 11 -14.72 11.51 -6.55
C CYS A 11 -14.97 13.01 -6.32
N GLY A 12 -15.31 13.34 -5.07
CA GLY A 12 -15.58 14.69 -4.60
C GLY A 12 -14.57 15.70 -5.14
N ASN A 13 -15.11 16.81 -5.61
CA ASN A 13 -14.39 17.97 -6.09
C ASN A 13 -13.72 18.68 -4.90
N PRO A 14 -12.39 18.87 -4.85
CA PRO A 14 -11.80 19.74 -3.85
C PRO A 14 -11.40 21.08 -4.46
N GLU A 15 -11.97 22.12 -3.89
CA GLU A 15 -11.64 23.50 -4.17
C GLU A 15 -10.17 23.81 -3.83
N GLY A 16 -9.48 24.50 -4.73
CA GLY A 16 -8.61 25.64 -4.40
C GLY A 16 -7.15 25.44 -3.95
N ASN A 17 -6.69 24.28 -3.48
CA ASN A 17 -5.26 24.06 -3.13
C ASN A 17 -4.76 22.62 -3.38
N SER A 18 -5.38 21.93 -4.36
CA SER A 18 -5.53 20.48 -4.25
C SER A 18 -4.59 19.64 -5.14
N LEU A 19 -4.21 20.13 -6.33
CA LEU A 19 -3.50 19.29 -7.30
C LEU A 19 -2.04 19.00 -6.91
N GLU A 20 -1.27 20.02 -6.53
CA GLU A 20 0.14 19.83 -6.13
C GLU A 20 0.26 18.97 -4.85
N SER A 21 -0.66 19.14 -3.90
CA SER A 21 -0.74 18.27 -2.72
C SER A 21 -1.05 16.82 -3.12
N ARG A 22 -2.04 16.59 -3.99
CA ARG A 22 -2.37 15.25 -4.52
C ARG A 22 -1.20 14.63 -5.29
N LYS A 23 -0.51 15.40 -6.13
CA LYS A 23 0.70 14.96 -6.85
C LYS A 23 1.80 14.56 -5.86
N LYS A 24 2.01 15.36 -4.80
CA LYS A 24 2.98 15.05 -3.75
C LYS A 24 2.62 13.76 -3.02
N SER A 25 1.37 13.60 -2.60
CA SER A 25 0.90 12.36 -1.96
C SER A 25 1.06 11.14 -2.88
N LEU A 26 0.68 11.26 -4.15
CA LEU A 26 0.86 10.19 -5.14
C LEU A 26 2.34 9.86 -5.36
N SER A 27 3.20 10.88 -5.41
CA SER A 27 4.65 10.71 -5.55
C SER A 27 5.25 9.95 -4.36
N GLU A 28 4.86 10.29 -3.13
CA GLU A 28 5.34 9.59 -1.93
C GLU A 28 4.88 8.12 -1.90
N LEU A 29 3.59 7.87 -2.20
CA LEU A 29 3.07 6.50 -2.30
C LEU A 29 3.79 5.70 -3.40
N SER A 30 4.03 6.32 -4.56
CA SER A 30 4.73 5.69 -5.69
C SER A 30 6.16 5.34 -5.32
N LYS A 31 6.87 6.22 -4.59
CA LYS A 31 8.20 5.95 -4.05
C LYS A 31 8.16 4.77 -3.07
N GLY A 32 7.14 4.70 -2.22
CA GLY A 32 6.84 3.57 -1.35
C GLY A 32 6.65 2.26 -2.09
N LEU A 33 6.12 2.28 -3.32
CA LEU A 33 5.85 1.06 -4.10
C LEU A 33 6.94 0.72 -5.14
N ALA A 34 7.88 1.60 -5.43
CA ALA A 34 8.87 1.45 -6.51
C ALA A 34 9.86 0.27 -6.40
N HIS A 35 9.80 -0.54 -5.35
CA HIS A 35 10.67 -1.71 -5.17
C HIS A 35 9.86 -3.01 -5.17
N PRO A 36 10.27 -4.05 -5.92
CA PRO A 36 9.47 -5.27 -6.10
C PRO A 36 9.11 -5.95 -4.78
N VAL A 37 10.05 -6.02 -3.83
CA VAL A 37 9.79 -6.58 -2.48
C VAL A 37 8.65 -5.85 -1.76
N ARG A 38 8.54 -4.51 -1.91
CA ARG A 38 7.48 -3.73 -1.22
C ARG A 38 6.11 -3.99 -1.85
N VAL A 39 6.05 -4.15 -3.17
CA VAL A 39 4.82 -4.57 -3.86
C VAL A 39 4.38 -5.95 -3.39
N GLU A 40 5.31 -6.89 -3.26
CA GLU A 40 5.00 -8.24 -2.77
C GLU A 40 4.51 -8.24 -1.32
N ILE A 41 5.14 -7.44 -0.44
CA ILE A 41 4.67 -7.27 0.94
C ILE A 41 3.23 -6.77 0.97
N VAL A 42 2.89 -5.74 0.19
CA VAL A 42 1.51 -5.21 0.12
C VAL A 42 0.54 -6.28 -0.38
N ARG A 43 0.91 -7.04 -1.40
CA ARG A 43 0.11 -8.16 -1.92
C ARG A 43 -0.11 -9.25 -0.88
N MET A 44 0.92 -9.60 -0.09
CA MET A 44 0.78 -10.56 1.00
C MET A 44 -0.18 -10.08 2.08
N LEU A 45 -0.17 -8.78 2.38
CA LEU A 45 -1.07 -8.17 3.37
C LEU A 45 -2.52 -8.11 2.87
N GLU A 46 -2.73 -7.79 1.60
CA GLU A 46 -4.06 -7.74 0.96
C GLU A 46 -4.78 -9.10 1.01
N ASN A 47 -4.04 -10.19 0.79
CA ASN A 47 -4.60 -11.54 0.76
C ASN A 47 -4.94 -12.12 2.15
N LYS A 48 -4.74 -11.36 3.24
CA LYS A 48 -5.03 -11.82 4.60
C LYS A 48 -6.48 -11.50 4.99
N PRO A 49 -7.18 -12.40 5.71
CA PRO A 49 -8.49 -12.11 6.27
C PRO A 49 -8.47 -10.85 7.13
N ALA A 50 -9.49 -10.00 6.98
CA ALA A 50 -9.62 -8.78 7.78
C ALA A 50 -9.55 -9.10 9.28
N GLY A 51 -8.69 -8.37 10.01
CA GLY A 51 -8.46 -8.56 11.45
C GLY A 51 -7.37 -9.57 11.81
N GLN A 52 -6.79 -10.29 10.84
CA GLN A 52 -5.65 -11.16 11.10
C GLN A 52 -4.34 -10.37 11.04
N ARG A 53 -3.62 -10.30 12.17
CA ARG A 53 -2.29 -9.68 12.22
C ARG A 53 -1.28 -10.60 11.52
N CYS A 54 -0.54 -10.06 10.55
CA CYS A 54 0.63 -10.76 10.02
C CYS A 54 1.76 -10.66 11.04
N VAL A 55 2.37 -11.79 11.40
CA VAL A 55 3.55 -11.78 12.28
C VAL A 55 4.75 -11.45 11.39
N CYS A 56 5.66 -10.58 11.84
CA CYS A 56 6.86 -10.21 11.08
C CYS A 56 7.66 -11.43 10.58
N GLY A 57 7.63 -12.55 11.32
CA GLY A 57 8.26 -13.80 10.91
C GLY A 57 7.73 -14.33 9.58
N ASP A 58 6.41 -14.23 9.34
CA ASP A 58 5.80 -14.72 8.09
C ASP A 58 6.30 -13.92 6.88
N ILE A 59 6.46 -12.61 7.05
CA ILE A 59 6.94 -11.72 6.00
C ILE A 59 8.43 -11.96 5.75
N VAL A 60 9.24 -12.08 6.81
CA VAL A 60 10.68 -12.32 6.69
C VAL A 60 10.96 -13.65 5.99
N ASN A 61 10.20 -14.70 6.31
CA ASN A 61 10.37 -16.02 5.73
C ASN A 61 9.94 -16.10 4.25
N ALA A 62 9.20 -15.11 3.74
CA ALA A 62 8.74 -15.09 2.36
C ALA A 62 9.79 -14.59 1.36
N PHE A 63 10.90 -14.02 1.83
CA PHE A 63 11.95 -13.46 0.98
C PHE A 63 13.31 -14.10 1.27
N PRO A 64 14.18 -14.30 0.26
CA PRO A 64 15.57 -14.69 0.46
C PRO A 64 16.43 -13.48 0.87
N LEU A 65 16.00 -12.76 1.90
CA LEU A 65 16.63 -11.53 2.38
C LEU A 65 16.89 -11.62 3.88
N ALA A 66 17.87 -10.83 4.35
CA ALA A 66 18.07 -10.65 5.77
C ALA A 66 16.86 -9.96 6.42
N GLN A 67 16.58 -10.30 7.68
CA GLN A 67 15.52 -9.69 8.48
C GLN A 67 15.63 -8.16 8.51
N SER A 68 16.85 -7.63 8.63
CA SER A 68 17.12 -6.19 8.62
C SER A 68 16.69 -5.51 7.31
N SER A 69 16.92 -6.15 6.16
CA SER A 69 16.49 -5.66 4.85
C SER A 69 14.97 -5.64 4.73
N VAL A 70 14.29 -6.70 5.20
CA VAL A 70 12.82 -6.74 5.23
C VAL A 70 12.25 -5.65 6.16
N SER A 71 12.85 -5.44 7.34
CA SER A 71 12.49 -4.34 8.23
C SER A 71 12.66 -2.97 7.59
N GLN A 72 13.72 -2.77 6.80
CA GLN A 72 13.92 -1.52 6.07
C GLN A 72 12.82 -1.31 5.02
N HIS A 73 12.41 -2.36 4.29
CA HIS A 73 11.30 -2.27 3.35
C HIS A 73 9.98 -1.92 4.05
N LEU A 74 9.69 -2.54 5.20
CA LEU A 74 8.50 -2.23 6.01
C LEU A 74 8.52 -0.80 6.56
N LYS A 75 9.69 -0.32 7.00
CA LYS A 75 9.86 1.06 7.47
C LYS A 75 9.51 2.06 6.35
N ILE A 76 10.04 1.84 5.14
CA ILE A 76 9.75 2.71 3.99
C ILE A 76 8.25 2.69 3.67
N LEU A 77 7.62 1.52 3.63
CA LEU A 77 6.17 1.41 3.38
C LEU A 77 5.37 2.26 4.38
N LYS A 78 5.66 2.11 5.68
CA LYS A 78 5.01 2.86 6.78
C LYS A 78 5.28 4.37 6.74
N GLU A 79 6.41 4.80 6.21
CA GLU A 79 6.74 6.23 6.09
C GLU A 79 6.01 6.87 4.90
N THR A 80 5.67 6.08 3.88
CA THR A 80 5.03 6.57 2.65
C THR A 80 3.51 6.43 2.61
N GLY A 81 2.89 5.70 3.55
CA GLY A 81 1.45 5.48 3.67
C GLY A 81 1.08 4.69 4.92
#